data_AF-A0AAW6D3D6-F1
#
_entry.id   AF-A0AAW6D3D6-F1
#
_cell.length_a   1.000
_cell.length_b   1.000
_cell.length_c   1.000
_cell.angle_alpha   90.00
_cell.angle_beta   90.00
_cell.angle_gamma   90.00
#
_symmetry.space_group_name_H-M   'P 1'
#
loop_
_entity.id
_entity.type
_entity.pdbx_description
1 polymer ?
#
loop_
_entity_poly.entity_id
_entity_poly.type
_entity_poly.pdbx_seq_one_letter_code
_entity_poly.pdbx_strand_id
1 'polypeptide(L)' 'MYLYHYYESTGLPFANLSDLSVNEANAVLNKIKKDKPNSQHAQRHEKYVEYRRNCESILRSRFIEKGGVIKKK' A
#
# COMPACT_ATOMS: atom_id res chain seq x y z
N MET A 1 -17.63 -17.83 -2.07
CA MET A 1 -16.35 -17.40 -2.66
C MET A 1 -15.68 -16.46 -1.69
N TYR A 2 -14.46 -16.76 -1.22
CA TYR A 2 -13.74 -15.85 -0.33
C TYR A 2 -12.94 -14.86 -1.18
N LEU A 3 -13.32 -13.58 -1.15
CA LEU A 3 -12.60 -12.51 -1.81
C LEU A 3 -11.57 -11.95 -0.84
N TYR A 4 -10.32 -12.38 -0.98
CA TYR A 4 -9.21 -11.83 -0.23
C TYR A 4 -8.47 -10.80 -1.07
N HIS A 5 -8.16 -9.64 -0.49
CA HIS A 5 -7.32 -8.65 -1.16
C HIS A 5 -5.86 -9.13 -1.08
N TYR A 6 -5.14 -9.09 -2.20
CA TYR A 6 -3.71 -9.49 -2.30
C TYR A 6 -3.37 -10.92 -1.81
N TYR A 7 -4.26 -11.90 -2.00
CA TYR A 7 -4.02 -13.30 -1.61
C TYR A 7 -3.77 -13.55 -0.11
N GLU A 8 -4.11 -12.59 0.77
CA GLU A 8 -3.96 -12.76 2.23
C GLU A 8 -5.33 -12.72 2.93
N SER A 9 -5.68 -13.81 3.60
CA SER A 9 -6.98 -13.95 4.29
C SER A 9 -7.06 -13.29 5.66
N THR A 10 -5.92 -12.93 6.23
CA THR A 10 -5.81 -12.38 7.60
C THR A 10 -5.70 -10.85 7.63
N GLY A 11 -5.63 -10.20 6.48
CA GLY A 11 -5.56 -8.74 6.36
C GLY A 11 -6.93 -8.08 6.24
N LEU A 12 -7.01 -6.80 6.59
CA LEU A 12 -8.19 -6.00 6.29
C LEU A 12 -8.31 -5.78 4.78
N PRO A 13 -9.51 -5.88 4.20
CA PRO A 13 -9.71 -5.59 2.79
C PRO A 13 -9.36 -4.12 2.50
N PHE A 14 -8.64 -3.89 1.39
CA PHE A 14 -8.25 -2.57 0.90
C PHE A 14 -7.37 -1.72 1.85
N ALA A 15 -6.72 -2.32 2.85
CA ALA A 15 -5.74 -1.59 3.67
C ALA A 15 -4.48 -1.25 2.83
N ASN A 16 -4.15 0.04 2.73
CA ASN A 16 -3.01 0.52 1.94
C ASN A 16 -1.99 1.24 2.81
N LEU A 17 -0.70 0.92 2.64
CA LEU A 17 0.41 1.60 3.32
C LEU A 17 0.53 3.08 2.96
N SER A 18 0.00 3.50 1.80
CA SER A 18 0.04 4.91 1.41
C SER A 18 -0.95 5.79 2.17
N ASP A 19 -1.91 5.21 2.89
CA ASP A 19 -2.85 5.94 3.75
C ASP A 19 -2.20 6.40 5.07
N LEU A 20 -1.10 5.75 5.47
CA LEU A 20 -0.33 6.10 6.67
C LEU A 20 0.67 7.24 6.38
N SER A 21 1.42 7.71 7.37
CA SER A 21 2.67 8.46 7.10
C SER A 21 3.78 7.54 6.60
N VAL A 22 4.88 8.08 6.07
CA VAL A 22 6.04 7.27 5.62
C VAL A 22 6.62 6.46 6.78
N ASN A 23 6.77 7.08 7.96
CA ASN A 23 7.33 6.43 9.13
C ASN A 23 6.43 5.30 9.63
N GLU A 24 5.12 5.53 9.73
CA GLU A 24 4.16 4.50 10.12
C GLU A 24 4.09 3.37 9.09
N ALA A 25 4.08 3.70 7.79
CA ALA A 25 4.08 2.70 6.73
C ALA A 25 5.32 1.79 6.78
N ASN A 26 6.49 2.38 7.01
CA ASN A 26 7.74 1.64 7.18
C ASN A 26 7.72 0.78 8.45
N ALA A 27 7.20 1.31 9.57
CA ALA A 27 7.06 0.55 10.81
C ALA A 27 6.12 -0.66 10.64
N VAL A 28 4.98 -0.47 9.97
CA VAL A 28 4.04 -1.55 9.65
C VAL A 28 4.69 -2.58 8.72
N LEU A 29 5.40 -2.15 7.66
CA LEU A 29 6.08 -3.07 6.75
C LEU A 29 7.15 -3.89 7.47
N ASN A 30 7.94 -3.27 8.35
CA ASN A 30 8.95 -3.95 9.17
C ASN A 30 8.31 -4.95 10.15
N LYS A 31 7.17 -4.60 10.75
CA LYS A 31 6.40 -5.51 11.58
C LYS A 31 5.92 -6.72 10.77
N ILE A 32 5.37 -6.52 9.57
CA ILE A 32 4.94 -7.60 8.68
C ILE A 32 6.12 -8.51 8.28
N LYS A 33 7.29 -7.93 7.98
CA LYS A 33 8.51 -8.69 7.70
C LYS A 33 8.91 -9.62 8.84
N LYS A 34 8.76 -9.14 10.09
CA LYS A 34 9.08 -9.92 11.30
C LYS A 34 8.02 -10.98 11.61
N ASP A 35 6.75 -10.58 11.58
CA ASP A 35 5.64 -11.43 12.05
C ASP A 35 5.21 -12.46 10.99
N LYS A 36 5.41 -12.14 9.71
CA LYS A 36 4.97 -12.94 8.56
C LYS A 36 6.05 -13.00 7.45
N PRO A 37 7.24 -13.55 7.71
CA PRO A 37 8.39 -13.50 6.79
C PRO A 37 8.13 -14.18 5.43
N ASN A 38 7.23 -15.17 5.38
CA ASN A 38 6.86 -15.88 4.16
C ASN A 38 5.72 -15.20 3.37
N SER A 39 5.19 -14.07 3.87
CA SER A 39 4.15 -13.31 3.16
C SER A 39 4.73 -12.55 1.97
N GLN A 40 3.91 -12.31 0.94
CA GLN A 40 4.31 -11.46 -0.19
C GLN A 40 4.67 -10.03 0.24
N HIS A 41 4.06 -9.55 1.32
CA HIS A 41 4.35 -8.23 1.89
C HIS A 41 5.75 -8.16 2.50
N ALA A 42 6.22 -9.24 3.14
CA ALA A 42 7.55 -9.30 3.73
C ALA A 42 8.68 -9.26 2.68
N GLN A 43 8.41 -9.71 1.46
CA GLN A 43 9.38 -9.73 0.35
C GLN A 43 9.57 -8.35 -0.31
N ARG A 44 8.87 -7.31 0.16
CA ARG A 44 8.96 -5.96 -0.42
C ARG A 44 10.30 -5.29 -0.10
N HIS A 45 10.86 -4.63 -1.11
CA HIS A 45 12.09 -3.84 -1.00
C HIS A 45 11.98 -2.73 0.08
N GLU A 46 13.10 -2.31 0.68
CA GLU A 46 13.13 -1.24 1.69
C GLU A 46 12.53 0.09 1.17
N LYS A 47 12.77 0.41 -0.10
CA LYS A 47 12.23 1.61 -0.78
C LYS A 47 10.80 1.45 -1.28
N TYR A 48 10.12 0.34 -0.95
CA TYR A 48 8.78 0.07 -1.44
C TYR A 48 7.80 1.20 -1.12
N VAL A 49 7.82 1.74 0.10
CA VAL A 49 6.89 2.81 0.52
C VAL A 49 7.10 4.07 -0.31
N GLU A 50 8.35 4.43 -0.57
CA GLU A 50 8.72 5.58 -1.40
C GLU A 50 8.24 5.41 -2.84
N TYR A 51 8.56 4.26 -3.45
CA TYR A 51 8.15 3.95 -4.83
C TYR A 51 6.63 3.91 -4.96
N ARG A 52 5.93 3.31 -4.00
CA ARG A 52 4.46 3.24 -3.99
C ARG A 52 3.86 4.64 -3.98
N ARG A 53 4.35 5.53 -3.13
CA ARG A 53 3.87 6.92 -3.06
C ARG A 53 4.17 7.70 -4.33
N ASN A 54 5.35 7.52 -4.91
CA ASN A 54 5.70 8.17 -6.17
C ASN A 54 4.75 7.74 -7.31
N CYS A 55 4.52 6.43 -7.46
CA CYS A 55 3.56 5.91 -8.43
C CYS A 55 2.15 6.48 -8.20
N GLU A 56 1.68 6.48 -6.95
CA GLU A 56 0.37 7.06 -6.63
C GLU A 56 0.28 8.55 -6.91
N SER A 57 1.35 9.31 -6.64
CA SER A 57 1.44 10.73 -6.96
C SER A 57 1.29 10.96 -8.47
N ILE A 58 2.08 10.25 -9.28
CA ILE A 58 2.00 10.33 -10.75
C ILE A 58 0.60 9.98 -11.24
N LEU A 59 0.02 8.89 -10.75
CA LEU A 59 -1.33 8.46 -11.13
C LEU A 59 -2.40 9.51 -10.78
N ARG A 60 -2.33 10.08 -9.56
CA ARG A 60 -3.25 11.14 -9.12
C ARG A 60 -3.12 12.38 -9.98
N SER A 61 -1.89 12.82 -10.26
CA SER A 61 -1.64 13.98 -11.14
C SER A 61 -2.22 13.76 -12.53
N ARG A 62 -1.94 12.61 -13.17
CA ARG A 62 -2.48 12.30 -14.50
C ARG A 62 -4.00 12.17 -14.51
N PHE A 63 -4.60 11.67 -13.44
CA PHE A 63 -6.05 11.59 -13.30
C PHE A 63 -6.69 12.99 -13.23
N ILE A 64 -6.11 13.88 -12.43
CA ILE A 64 -6.57 15.27 -12.30
C ILE A 64 -6.39 16.03 -13.63
N GLU A 65 -5.25 15.87 -14.31
CA GLU A 65 -4.99 16.47 -15.63
C GLU A 65 -6.05 16.08 -16.68
N LYS A 66 -6.62 14.87 -16.57
CA LYS A 66 -7.72 14.38 -17.43
C LYS A 66 -9.11 14.85 -16.99
N GLY A 67 -9.21 15.74 -15.99
CA GLY A 67 -10.47 16.23 -15.44
C GLY A 67 -11.09 15.32 -14.37
N GLY A 68 -10.34 14.35 -13.86
CA GLY A 68 -10.80 13.44 -12.81
C GLY A 68 -10.89 14.13 -11.44
N VAL A 69 -11.97 13.85 -10.69
CA VAL A 69 -12.18 14.37 -9.34
C VAL A 69 -11.92 13.29 -8.30
N ILE A 70 -10.94 13.52 -7.43
CA ILE A 70 -10.61 12.59 -6.35
C ILE A 70 -11.42 12.98 -5.10
N LYS A 71 -12.29 12.08 -4.63
CA LYS A 71 -12.95 12.19 -3.32
C LYS A 71 -12.31 11.20 -2.36
N LYS A 72 -11.66 11.69 -1.30
CA LYS A 72 -11.32 10.86 -0.14
C LYS A 72 -12.53 10.81 0.79
N LYS A 73 -12.81 9.63 1.36
CA LYS A 73 -13.75 9.49 2.48
C LYS A 73 -13.09 9.96 3.77
#